data_AF-A6ML17-F1
#
_entry.id   AF-A6ML17-F1
#
_cell.length_a   1.000
_cell.length_b   1.000
_cell.length_c   1.000
_cell.angle_alpha   90.00
_cell.angle_beta   90.00
_cell.angle_gamma   90.00
#
_symmetry.space_group_name_H-M   'P 1'
#
loop_
_entity.id
_entity.type
_entity.pdbx_description
1 polymer ?
#
loop_
_entity_poly.entity_id
_entity_poly.type
_entity_poly.pdbx_seq_one_letter_code
_entity_poly.pdbx_strand_id
1 'polypeptide(L)' 'SRQLLRVLPCNHEFHAKCVDKWLKANRTCPICRADASEVHRDSE' A
#
# COMPACT_ATOMS: atom_id res chain seq x y z
N SER A 1 -18.84 2.16 -11.46
CA SER A 1 -17.50 2.66 -11.80
C SER A 1 -16.45 1.69 -11.28
N ARG A 2 -15.78 0.92 -12.14
CA ARG A 2 -14.73 -0.01 -11.69
C ARG A 2 -13.47 0.79 -11.37
N GLN A 3 -13.07 0.83 -10.11
CA GLN A 3 -11.81 1.45 -9.67
C GLN A 3 -10.75 0.35 -9.59
N LEU A 4 -9.59 0.60 -10.20
CA LEU A 4 -8.46 -0.31 -10.11
C LEU A 4 -7.98 -0.37 -8.66
N LEU A 5 -7.78 -1.57 -8.13
CA LEU A 5 -7.19 -1.80 -6.82
C LEU A 5 -5.69 -2.05 -6.96
N ARG A 6 -4.94 -1.68 -5.92
CA ARG A 6 -3.54 -2.04 -5.74
C ARG A 6 -3.39 -2.68 -4.36
N VAL A 7 -2.69 -3.80 -4.35
CA VAL A 7 -2.26 -4.49 -3.13
C VAL A 7 -0.83 -4.06 -2.86
N LEU A 8 -0.55 -3.56 -1.65
CA LEU A 8 0.81 -3.29 -1.20
C LEU A 8 1.50 -4.59 -0.74
N PRO A 9 2.84 -4.63 -0.61
CA PRO A 9 3.53 -5.85 -0.17
C PRO A 9 3.15 -6.34 1.24
N CYS A 10 2.52 -5.48 2.05
CA CYS A 10 1.91 -5.82 3.34
C CYS A 10 0.45 -6.32 3.22
N ASN A 11 0.02 -6.77 2.03
CA ASN A 11 -1.30 -7.33 1.70
C ASN A 11 -2.51 -6.40 1.88
N HIS A 12 -2.31 -5.13 2.22
CA HIS A 12 -3.41 -4.16 2.29
C HIS A 12 -3.79 -3.64 0.89
N GLU A 13 -5.09 -3.58 0.63
CA GLU A 13 -5.66 -3.15 -0.64
C GLU A 13 -6.20 -1.73 -0.60
N PHE A 14 -5.98 -0.99 -1.67
CA PHE A 14 -6.48 0.37 -1.83
C PHE A 14 -6.87 0.66 -3.27
N HIS A 15 -7.71 1.67 -3.49
CA HIS A 15 -7.87 2.23 -4.83
C HIS A 15 -6.52 2.76 -5.33
N ALA A 16 -6.11 2.31 -6.52
CA ALA A 16 -4.82 2.64 -7.13
C ALA A 16 -4.58 4.16 -7.13
N LYS A 17 -5.57 4.95 -7.58
CA LYS A 17 -5.48 6.42 -7.60
C LYS A 17 -5.24 7.05 -6.21
N CYS A 18 -5.87 6.49 -5.18
CA CYS A 18 -5.77 7.02 -3.82
C CYS A 18 -4.41 6.68 -3.20
N VAL A 19 -3.99 5.41 -3.31
CA VAL A 19 -2.71 4.98 -2.76
C VAL A 19 -1.53 5.57 -3.53
N ASP A 20 -1.65 5.76 -4.85
CA ASP A 20 -0.61 6.43 -5.66
C ASP A 20 -0.42 7.89 -5.24
N LYS A 21 -1.50 8.58 -4.90
CA LYS A 21 -1.41 9.95 -4.39
C LYS A 21 -0.70 9.99 -3.03
N TRP A 22 -1.01 9.04 -2.15
CA TRP A 22 -0.35 8.90 -0.85
C TRP A 22 1.15 8.59 -1.00
N LEU A 23 1.48 7.65 -1.89
CA LEU A 23 2.85 7.15 -2.08
C LEU A 23 3.81 8.18 -2.68
N LYS A 24 3.31 9.29 -3.23
CA LYS A 24 4.14 10.42 -3.66
C LYS A 24 4.77 11.18 -2.48
N ALA A 25 4.14 11.14 -1.31
CA ALA A 25 4.60 11.87 -0.13
C ALA A 25 5.09 10.94 0.99
N ASN A 26 4.59 9.70 1.03
CA ASN A 26 4.89 8.74 2.09
C ASN A 26 5.32 7.41 1.47
N ARG A 27 6.33 6.73 2.02
CA ARG A 27 6.75 5.41 1.51
C ARG A 27 6.13 4.25 2.26
N THR A 28 5.10 4.49 3.06
CA THR A 28 4.53 3.51 4.00
C THR A 28 3.04 3.27 3.78
N CYS A 29 2.57 2.08 4.18
CA CYS A 29 1.17 1.71 4.19
C CYS A 29 0.37 2.64 5.14
N PRO A 30 -0.77 3.21 4.69
CA PRO A 30 -1.64 4.03 5.55
C PRO A 30 -2.21 3.30 6.78
N ILE A 31 -2.26 1.96 6.74
CA ILE A 31 -2.87 1.14 7.80
C ILE A 31 -1.81 0.67 8.79
N CYS A 32 -0.82 -0.10 8.34
CA CYS A 32 0.17 -0.74 9.21
C CYS A 32 1.54 -0.03 9.24
N ARG A 33 1.74 1.03 8.46
CA ARG A 33 3.00 1.78 8.34
C ARG A 33 4.21 0.98 7.83
N ALA A 34 4.00 -0.25 7.38
CA ALA A 34 4.99 -1.04 6.66
C ALA A 34 5.51 -0.27 5.43
N ASP A 35 6.79 -0.41 5.10
CA ASP A 35 7.35 0.15 3.88
C ASP A 35 6.65 -0.47 2.65
N ALA A 36 6.21 0.37 1.72
CA ALA A 36 5.45 -0.04 0.54
C ALA A 36 6.34 -0.59 -0.59
N SER A 37 7.67 -0.48 -0.47
CA SER A 37 8.67 -1.09 -1.35
C SER A 37 9.27 -2.38 -0.80
N GLU A 38 9.23 -2.61 0.52
CA GLU A 38 9.72 -3.84 1.12
C GLU A 38 8.60 -4.88 1.26
N VAL A 39 8.88 -6.13 0.91
CA VAL A 39 7.96 -7.24 1.19
C VAL A 39 7.91 -7.39 2.71
N HIS A 40 6.76 -7.07 3.31
CA HIS A 40 6.58 -7.30 4.73
C HIS A 40 6.50 -8.80 4.94
N ARG A 41 7.64 -9.39 5.30
CA ARG A 41 7.67 -10.71 5.93
C ARG A 41 7.10 -10.45 7.32
N ASP A 42 5.83 -10.75 7.51
CA ASP A 42 5.31 -11.02 8.85
C ASP A 42 6.20 -12.13 9.42
N SER A 43 7.20 -11.73 10.20
CA SER A 43 7.97 -12.65 11.02
C SER A 43 7.05 -13.02 12.18
N GLU A 44 6.49 -14.23 12.09
CA GLU A 44 5.84 -15.07 13.12
C GLU A 44 4.96 -14.39 14.19
#